data_AF-A0A494R0J5-F1
#
_entry.id   AF-A0A494R0J5-F1
#
_cell.length_a   1.000
_cell.length_b   1.000
_cell.length_c   1.000
_cell.angle_alpha   90.00
_cell.angle_beta   90.00
_cell.angle_gamma   90.00
#
_symmetry.space_group_name_H-M   'P 1'
#
loop_
_entity.id
_entity.type
_entity.pdbx_description
1 polymer ?
#
loop_
_entity_poly.entity_id
_entity_poly.type
_entity_poly.pdbx_seq_one_letter_code
_entity_poly.pdbx_strand_id
1 'polypeptide(L)' 'MTEKTKPTDADIKGQIVSWGSQQMTYVIRNGLSMVGHKGLKTEWVRRQLERMERSGEVKRVPSVYARQICWALVEPVMP' A
#
# COMPACT_ATOMS: atom_id res chain seq x y z
N MET A 1 1.66 27.77 -0.25
CA MET A 1 1.11 26.51 0.29
C MET A 1 1.53 25.42 -0.68
N THR A 2 2.51 24.60 -0.34
CA THR A 2 3.01 23.54 -1.23
C THR A 2 1.89 22.51 -1.40
N GLU A 3 1.42 22.33 -2.62
CA GLU A 3 0.40 21.36 -2.97
C GLU A 3 0.90 19.97 -2.53
N LYS A 4 0.23 19.35 -1.55
CA LYS A 4 0.61 18.01 -1.09
C LYS A 4 0.07 17.00 -2.09
N THR A 5 0.90 16.65 -3.06
CA THR A 5 0.59 15.62 -4.05
C THR A 5 0.23 14.31 -3.35
N LYS A 6 -0.88 13.70 -3.78
CA LYS A 6 -1.26 12.37 -3.30
C LYS A 6 -0.18 11.35 -3.70
N PRO A 7 0.03 10.30 -2.89
CA PRO A 7 0.97 9.24 -3.26
C PRO A 7 0.64 8.64 -4.63
N THR A 8 1.68 8.34 -5.38
CA THR A 8 1.60 7.58 -6.62
C THR A 8 1.48 6.08 -6.33
N ASP A 9 1.13 5.29 -7.35
CA ASP A 9 1.10 3.83 -7.24
C ASP A 9 2.48 3.25 -6.89
N ALA A 10 3.55 3.87 -7.40
CA ALA A 10 4.92 3.50 -7.06
C ALA A 10 5.21 3.72 -5.57
N ASP A 11 4.76 4.83 -5.00
CA ASP A 11 4.92 5.10 -3.56
C ASP A 11 4.18 4.05 -2.73
N ILE A 12 2.96 3.68 -3.12
CA ILE A 12 2.15 2.66 -2.43
C ILE A 12 2.82 1.29 -2.53
N LYS A 13 3.27 0.89 -3.73
CA LYS A 13 3.99 -0.38 -3.95
C LYS A 13 5.31 -0.42 -3.20
N GLY A 14 6.03 0.70 -3.12
CA GLY A 14 7.24 0.84 -2.31
C GLY A 14 7.01 0.53 -0.83
N GLN A 15 5.85 0.90 -0.27
CA GLN A 15 5.50 0.56 1.11
C GLN A 15 5.11 -0.92 1.30
N ILE A 16 4.73 -1.64 0.25
CA ILE A 16 4.48 -3.10 0.34
C ILE A 16 5.81 -3.85 0.51
N VAL A 17 6.85 -3.42 -0.20
CA VAL A 17 8.14 -4.13 -0.23
C VAL A 17 9.05 -3.78 0.95
N SER A 18 8.87 -2.63 1.60
CA SER A 18 9.77 -2.12 2.65
C SER A 18 9.94 -3.03 3.88
N TRP A 19 9.03 -3.98 4.09
CA TRP A 19 9.03 -4.88 5.26
C TRP A 19 9.02 -6.37 4.90
N GLY A 20 9.42 -6.74 3.68
CA GLY A 20 9.53 -8.15 3.27
C GLY A 20 8.35 -8.65 2.44
N SER A 21 8.00 -7.89 1.39
CA SER A 21 7.13 -8.28 0.26
C SER A 21 5.61 -8.36 0.48
N GLN A 22 5.13 -8.28 1.73
CA GLN A 22 3.70 -8.17 2.03
C GLN A 22 3.45 -7.20 3.18
N GLN A 23 2.38 -6.40 3.10
CA GLN A 23 1.99 -5.46 4.16
C GLN A 23 0.48 -5.19 4.27
N MET A 24 0.06 -4.87 5.50
CA MET A 24 -1.32 -4.51 5.81
C MET A 24 -1.64 -3.08 5.36
N THR A 25 -2.87 -2.84 4.91
CA THR A 25 -3.34 -1.51 4.47
C THR A 25 -2.98 -0.38 5.45
N TYR A 26 -3.11 -0.64 6.76
CA TYR A 26 -2.80 0.34 7.79
C TYR A 26 -1.32 0.71 7.82
N VAL A 27 -0.43 -0.27 7.69
CA VAL A 27 1.03 -0.07 7.73
C VAL A 27 1.48 0.68 6.49
N ILE A 28 0.96 0.29 5.31
CA ILE A 28 1.17 1.02 4.05
C ILE A 28 0.81 2.49 4.21
N ARG A 29 -0.39 2.78 4.72
CA ARG A 29 -0.84 4.16 4.99
C ARG A 29 0.11 4.89 5.95
N ASN A 30 0.53 4.22 7.03
CA ASN A 30 1.40 4.84 8.02
C ASN A 30 2.78 5.18 7.43
N GLY A 31 3.37 4.26 6.65
CA GLY A 31 4.61 4.50 5.92
C GLY A 31 4.52 5.68 4.95
N LEU A 32 3.44 5.77 4.17
CA LEU A 32 3.17 6.93 3.31
C LEU A 32 3.09 8.25 4.10
N SER A 33 2.46 8.22 5.28
CA SER A 33 2.42 9.38 6.18
C SER A 33 3.81 9.76 6.68
N MET A 34 4.67 8.78 7.00
CA MET A 34 6.03 9.03 7.46
C MET A 34 6.90 9.72 6.39
N VAL A 35 6.73 9.38 5.12
CA VAL A 35 7.49 9.98 3.99
C VAL A 35 6.89 11.28 3.44
N GLY A 36 5.87 11.84 4.09
CA GLY A 36 5.38 13.20 3.81
C GLY A 36 3.93 13.29 3.35
N HIS A 37 3.27 12.19 3.01
CA HIS A 37 1.85 12.18 2.64
C HIS A 37 0.94 12.17 3.88
N LYS A 38 0.97 13.28 4.64
CA LYS A 38 0.17 13.46 5.86
C LYS A 38 -1.33 13.53 5.53
N GLY A 39 -2.17 13.05 6.45
CA GLY A 39 -3.63 13.18 6.36
C GLY A 39 -4.33 12.15 5.46
N LEU A 40 -3.61 11.12 4.99
CA LEU A 40 -4.22 10.04 4.21
C LEU A 40 -5.23 9.24 5.04
N LYS A 41 -6.42 9.06 4.46
CA LYS A 41 -7.43 8.14 4.99
C LYS A 41 -7.08 6.71 4.61
N THR A 42 -7.20 5.79 5.56
CA THR A 42 -6.98 4.35 5.32
C THR A 42 -7.88 3.81 4.20
N GLU A 43 -9.13 4.26 4.11
CA GLU A 43 -10.03 3.86 3.02
C GLU A 43 -9.55 4.30 1.65
N TRP A 44 -8.91 5.46 1.54
CA TRP A 44 -8.38 5.93 0.26
C TRP A 44 -7.25 5.02 -0.22
N VAL A 45 -6.32 4.65 0.67
CA VAL A 45 -5.24 3.70 0.38
C VAL A 45 -5.80 2.34 0.00
N ARG A 46 -6.82 1.85 0.73
CA ARG A 46 -7.52 0.61 0.39
C ARG A 46 -8.09 0.64 -1.03
N ARG A 47 -8.80 1.71 -1.42
CA ARG A 47 -9.37 1.84 -2.77
C ARG A 47 -8.30 1.84 -3.86
N GLN A 48 -7.12 2.42 -3.61
CA GLN A 48 -6.02 2.34 -4.57
C GLN A 48 -5.47 0.92 -4.70
N LEU A 49 -5.31 0.20 -3.58
CA LEU A 49 -4.89 -1.20 -3.59
C LEU A 49 -5.90 -2.10 -4.31
N GLU A 50 -7.20 -1.88 -4.10
CA GLU A 50 -8.27 -2.60 -4.82
C GLU A 50 -8.27 -2.30 -6.32
N ARG A 51 -7.94 -1.07 -6.71
CA ARG A 51 -7.77 -0.70 -8.12
C ARG A 51 -6.56 -1.40 -8.73
N MET A 52 -5.41 -1.39 -8.04
CA MET A 52 -4.18 -2.06 -8.47
C MET A 52 -4.31 -3.59 -8.51
N GLU A 53 -5.18 -4.15 -7.67
CA GLU A 53 -5.48 -5.58 -7.72
C GLU A 53 -6.24 -5.94 -9.00
N ARG A 54 -7.19 -5.10 -9.42
CA ARG A 54 -7.91 -5.30 -10.68
C ARG A 54 -7.01 -5.15 -11.91
N SER A 55 -5.94 -4.35 -11.83
CA SER A 55 -4.91 -4.27 -12.88
C SER A 55 -3.85 -5.37 -12.80
N GLY A 56 -3.90 -6.24 -11.77
CA GLY A 56 -2.95 -7.35 -11.61
C GLY A 56 -1.58 -6.93 -11.06
N GLU A 57 -1.45 -5.74 -10.47
CA GLU A 57 -0.18 -5.27 -9.92
C GLU A 57 0.05 -5.73 -8.47
N VAL A 58 -1.03 -5.85 -7.70
CA VAL A 58 -1.00 -6.32 -6.30
C VAL A 58 -2.05 -7.40 -6.08
N LYS A 59 -1.91 -8.19 -5.02
CA LYS A 59 -2.89 -9.20 -4.61
C LYS A 59 -3.13 -9.14 -3.12
N ARG A 60 -4.37 -9.41 -2.70
CA ARG A 60 -4.64 -9.70 -1.29
C ARG A 60 -3.98 -11.02 -0.90
N VAL A 61 -3.39 -11.06 0.29
CA VAL A 61 -2.76 -12.27 0.84
C VAL A 61 -3.33 -12.58 2.22
N PRO A 62 -3.34 -13.87 2.63
CA PRO A 62 -3.78 -14.26 3.96
C PRO A 62 -3.01 -13.50 5.06
N SER A 63 -3.72 -13.16 6.13
CA SER A 63 -3.16 -12.49 7.31
C SER A 63 -3.61 -13.24 8.56
N VAL A 64 -2.75 -13.31 9.56
CA VAL A 64 -3.11 -13.81 10.91
C VAL A 64 -4.13 -12.91 11.60
N TYR A 65 -4.31 -11.67 11.12
CA TYR A 65 -5.28 -10.73 11.65
C TYR A 65 -6.59 -10.80 10.85
N ALA A 66 -7.62 -11.43 11.43
CA ALA A 66 -8.92 -11.69 10.78
C ALA A 66 -9.61 -10.47 10.13
N ARG A 67 -9.35 -9.25 10.64
CA ARG A 67 -9.99 -8.01 10.16
C ARG A 67 -9.10 -7.18 9.22
N GLN A 68 -7.82 -7.53 9.08
CA GLN A 68 -6.87 -6.70 8.33
C GLN A 68 -6.50 -7.37 7.01
N ILE A 69 -6.68 -6.61 5.93
CA ILE A 69 -6.26 -7.04 4.59
C ILE A 69 -4.76 -6.80 4.44
N CYS A 70 -4.03 -7.86 4.11
CA CYS A 70 -2.63 -7.82 3.73
C CYS A 70 -2.51 -7.83 2.20
N TRP A 71 -1.50 -7.16 1.68
CA TRP A 71 -1.25 -6.98 0.25
C TRP A 71 0.18 -7.34 -0.09
N ALA A 72 0.38 -8.00 -1.23
CA ALA A 72 1.68 -8.27 -1.81
C ALA A 72 1.70 -7.83 -3.28
N LEU A 73 2.88 -7.63 -3.86
CA LEU A 73 3.02 -7.48 -5.30
C LEU A 73 2.70 -8.82 -5.99
N VAL A 74 2.12 -8.77 -7.20
CA VAL A 74 1.85 -9.99 -7.97
C VAL A 74 3.15 -10.60 -8.50
N GLU A 75 4.00 -9.78 -9.09
CA GLU A 75 5.36 -10.16 -9.46
C GLU A 75 6.30 -9.94 -8.28
N PRO A 76 7.15 -10.93 -7.93
CA PRO A 76 8.22 -10.68 -6.99
C PRO A 76 9.19 -9.68 -7.61
N VAL A 77 9.37 -8.52 -6.97
CA VAL A 77 10.51 -7.66 -7.27
C VAL A 77 11.75 -8.47 -6.89
N MET A 78 12.42 -9.05 -7.89
CA MET A 78 13.75 -9.62 -7.67
C MET A 78 14.68 -8.48 -7.21
N PRO A 79 15.51 -8.72 -6.19
CA PRO A 79 16.46 -7.74 -5.69
C PRO A 79 17.48 -7.32 -6.76
#